data_AF-A0A6M6E2Q7-F1
#
_entry.id   AF-A0A6M6E2Q7-F1
#
_cell.length_a   1.000
_cell.length_b   1.000
_cell.length_c   1.000
_cell.angle_alpha   90.00
_cell.angle_beta   90.00
_cell.angle_gamma   90.00
#
_symmetry.space_group_name_H-M   'P 1'
#
loop_
_entity.id
_entity.type
_entity.pdbx_description
1 polymer ?
#
loop_
_entity_poly.entity_id
_entity_poly.type
_entity_poly.pdbx_seq_one_letter_code
_entity_poly.pdbx_strand_id
1 'polypeptide(L)'
;MTKAINLWSFVFSLLCVCLTFITFAHPSLLSLNFYVAIVIFLVGIIGFFGIHNWKSAVRSVLTIILSAILIIVTGWIIFVGNLFS
;
A
#
# COMPACT_ATOMS: atom_id res chain seq x y z
N MET A 1 -21.35 -7.75 -0.08
CA MET A 1 -19.95 -8.25 -0.14
C MET A 1 -18.94 -7.14 -0.41
N THR A 2 -19.13 -6.32 -1.44
CA THR A 2 -18.21 -5.24 -1.86
C THR A 2 -17.86 -4.19 -0.78
N LYS A 3 -18.82 -3.85 0.10
CA LYS A 3 -18.56 -2.92 1.23
C LYS A 3 -17.57 -3.48 2.26
N ALA A 4 -17.61 -4.79 2.53
CA ALA A 4 -16.70 -5.43 3.47
C ALA A 4 -15.28 -5.49 2.90
N ILE A 5 -15.13 -5.77 1.61
CA ILE A 5 -13.84 -5.80 0.91
C ILE A 5 -13.16 -4.43 0.92
N ASN A 6 -13.92 -3.35 0.72
CA ASN A 6 -13.39 -1.99 0.80
C ASN A 6 -12.93 -1.63 2.23
N LEU A 7 -13.71 -2.01 3.26
CA LEU A 7 -13.32 -1.78 4.65
C LEU A 7 -12.04 -2.53 5.02
N TRP A 8 -11.94 -3.81 4.64
CA TRP A 8 -10.77 -4.63 4.91
C TRP A 8 -9.54 -4.16 4.13
N SER A 9 -9.69 -3.74 2.87
CA SER A 9 -8.59 -3.16 2.08
C SER A 9 -8.06 -1.87 2.70
N PHE A 10 -8.95 -1.05 3.26
CA PHE A 10 -8.57 0.17 3.97
C PHE A 10 -7.80 -0.13 5.26
N VAL A 11 -8.27 -1.08 6.07
CA VAL A 11 -7.57 -1.51 7.29
C VAL A 11 -6.20 -2.10 6.95
N PHE A 12 -6.11 -2.90 5.89
CA PHE A 12 -4.86 -3.52 5.45
C PHE A 12 -3.85 -2.49 4.90
N SER A 13 -4.34 -1.46 4.21
CA SER A 13 -3.52 -0.32 3.78
C SER A 13 -2.97 0.50 4.95
N LEU A 14 -3.78 0.73 5.98
CA LEU A 14 -3.32 1.41 7.20
C LEU A 14 -2.25 0.60 7.92
N LEU A 15 -2.42 -0.73 7.95
CA LEU A 15 -1.43 -1.66 8.50
C LEU A 15 -0.10 -1.60 7.72
N CYS A 16 -0.15 -1.49 6.39
CA CYS A 16 1.03 -1.35 5.54
C CYS A 16 1.79 -0.05 5.77
N VAL A 17 1.07 1.05 6.01
CA VAL A 17 1.72 2.33 6.40
C VAL A 17 2.46 2.16 7.72
N CYS A 18 1.87 1.49 8.72
CA CYS A 18 2.56 1.18 9.98
C CYS A 18 3.77 0.26 9.77
N LEU A 19 3.65 -0.78 8.94
CA LEU A 19 4.76 -1.67 8.55
C LEU A 19 5.90 -0.93 7.86
N THR A 20 5.59 0.14 7.13
CA THR A 20 6.58 0.99 6.45
C THR A 20 7.44 1.76 7.44
N PHE A 21 6.85 2.24 8.54
CA PHE A 21 7.62 2.84 9.64
C PHE A 21 8.52 1.82 10.34
N ILE A 22 8.09 0.55 10.46
CA ILE A 22 8.90 -0.53 11.03
C ILE A 22 10.06 -0.92 10.09
N THR A 23 9.83 -0.83 8.78
CA THR A 23 10.82 -1.16 7.75
C THR A 23 12.05 -0.23 7.78
N PHE A 24 11.90 1.01 8.26
CA PHE A 24 13.03 1.91 8.49
C PHE A 24 14.03 1.39 9.53
N ALA A 25 13.58 0.56 10.49
CA ALA A 25 14.44 -0.04 11.50
C ALA A 25 15.07 -1.38 11.04
N HIS A 26 14.48 -2.06 10.04
CA HIS A 26 14.93 -3.36 9.56
C HIS A 26 15.00 -3.38 8.02
N PRO A 27 16.17 -3.08 7.41
CA PRO A 27 16.33 -3.03 5.96
C PRO A 27 16.11 -4.38 5.27
N SER A 28 16.22 -5.50 5.99
CA SER A 28 15.88 -6.83 5.49
C SER A 28 14.41 -7.02 5.14
N LEU A 29 13.52 -6.17 5.69
CA LEU A 29 12.08 -6.19 5.42
C LEU A 29 11.68 -5.28 4.24
N LEU A 30 12.63 -4.52 3.68
CA LEU A 30 12.36 -3.53 2.63
C LEU A 30 11.77 -4.16 1.36
N SER A 31 12.34 -5.27 0.91
CA SER A 31 11.88 -6.02 -0.26
C SER A 31 10.51 -6.67 -0.01
N LEU A 32 10.29 -7.23 1.19
CA LEU A 32 8.99 -7.78 1.57
C LEU A 32 7.91 -6.69 1.62
N ASN A 33 8.23 -5.52 2.18
CA ASN A 33 7.32 -4.38 2.23
C ASN A 33 6.96 -3.87 0.83
N PHE A 34 7.91 -3.88 -0.11
CA PHE A 34 7.65 -3.54 -1.52
C PHE A 34 6.62 -4.49 -2.16
N TYR A 35 6.79 -5.81 -2.03
CA TYR A 35 5.82 -6.77 -2.56
C TYR A 35 4.45 -6.64 -1.91
N VAL A 36 4.40 -6.46 -0.60
CA VAL A 36 3.14 -6.26 0.13
C VAL A 36 2.43 -4.97 -0.32
N ALA A 37 3.18 -3.87 -0.52
CA ALA A 37 2.62 -2.61 -1.02
C ALA A 37 2.00 -2.76 -2.42
N ILE A 38 2.62 -3.54 -3.31
CA ILE A 38 2.06 -3.86 -4.65
C ILE A 38 0.75 -4.63 -4.53
N VAL A 39 0.69 -5.66 -3.70
CA VAL A 39 -0.54 -6.44 -3.49
C VAL A 39 -1.67 -5.55 -2.97
N ILE A 40 -1.35 -4.67 -2.02
CA ILE A 40 -2.33 -3.73 -1.44
C ILE A 40 -2.80 -2.70 -2.45
N PHE A 41 -1.93 -2.23 -3.32
CA PHE A 41 -2.30 -1.32 -4.41
C PHE A 41 -3.30 -1.98 -5.37
N LEU A 42 -3.04 -3.22 -5.80
CA LEU A 42 -3.94 -3.98 -6.67
C LEU A 42 -5.30 -4.24 -6.00
N VAL A 43 -5.29 -4.68 -4.75
CA VAL A 43 -6.50 -4.90 -3.95
C VAL A 43 -7.27 -3.58 -3.76
N GLY A 44 -6.56 -2.47 -3.56
CA GLY A 44 -7.13 -1.12 -3.46
C GLY A 44 -7.87 -0.69 -4.73
N ILE A 45 -7.29 -0.93 -5.90
CA ILE A 45 -7.92 -0.64 -7.21
C ILE A 45 -9.18 -1.48 -7.42
N ILE A 46 -9.12 -2.78 -7.13
CA ILE A 46 -10.28 -3.68 -7.25
C ILE A 46 -11.38 -3.24 -6.27
N GLY A 47 -11.00 -2.85 -5.05
CA GLY A 47 -11.90 -2.32 -4.04
C GLY A 47 -12.56 -1.00 -4.44
N PHE A 48 -11.90 -0.17 -5.25
CA PHE A 48 -12.40 1.12 -5.71
C PHE A 48 -13.55 1.00 -6.72
N PHE A 49 -13.44 0.08 -7.68
CA PHE A 49 -14.45 -0.15 -8.73
C PHE A 49 -15.85 -0.50 -8.21
N GLY A 50 -15.94 -1.00 -6.98
CA GLY A 50 -17.19 -1.44 -6.36
C GLY A 50 -17.91 -0.40 -5.50
N ILE A 51 -17.46 0.86 -5.47
CA ILE A 51 -17.91 1.84 -4.48
C ILE A 51 -18.97 2.79 -5.05
N HIS A 52 -20.17 2.74 -4.47
CA HIS A 52 -21.25 3.68 -4.74
C HIS A 52 -21.37 4.85 -3.73
N ASN A 53 -20.56 4.85 -2.66
CA ASN A 53 -20.70 5.80 -1.55
C ASN A 53 -19.48 6.73 -1.44
N TRP A 54 -19.70 8.04 -1.49
CA TRP A 54 -18.66 9.08 -1.44
C TRP A 54 -17.69 8.94 -0.26
N LYS A 55 -18.18 8.75 0.97
CA LYS A 55 -17.33 8.55 2.16
C LYS A 55 -16.43 7.30 2.07
N SER A 56 -16.87 6.28 1.34
CA SER A 56 -16.09 5.05 1.15
C SER A 56 -15.11 5.18 -0.02
N ALA A 57 -15.44 6.01 -1.01
CA ALA A 57 -14.60 6.29 -2.16
C ALA A 57 -13.35 7.06 -1.74
N VAL A 58 -13.51 8.10 -0.89
CA VAL A 58 -12.37 8.87 -0.35
C VAL A 58 -11.37 7.96 0.36
N ARG A 59 -11.85 7.04 1.20
CA ARG A 59 -10.98 6.07 1.90
C ARG A 59 -10.21 5.16 0.95
N SER A 60 -10.87 4.65 -0.08
CA SER A 60 -10.23 3.79 -1.08
C SER A 60 -9.21 4.53 -1.95
N VAL A 61 -9.53 5.77 -2.36
CA VAL A 61 -8.59 6.63 -3.09
C VAL A 61 -7.36 6.93 -2.23
N LEU A 62 -7.55 7.22 -0.95
CA LEU A 62 -6.46 7.47 -0.01
C LEU A 62 -5.53 6.24 0.10
N THR A 63 -6.10 5.04 0.19
CA THR A 63 -5.36 3.77 0.18
C THR A 63 -4.54 3.58 -1.10
N ILE A 64 -5.10 3.86 -2.27
CA ILE A 64 -4.41 3.76 -3.56
C ILE A 64 -3.25 4.76 -3.62
N ILE A 65 -3.47 6.01 -3.24
CA ILE A 65 -2.43 7.05 -3.25
C ILE A 65 -1.30 6.69 -2.29
N LEU A 66 -1.64 6.30 -1.06
CA LEU A 66 -0.65 5.94 -0.04
C LEU A 66 0.19 4.74 -0.49
N SER A 67 -0.44 3.67 -0.99
CA SER A 67 0.28 2.50 -1.49
C SER A 67 1.14 2.81 -2.72
N ALA A 68 0.68 3.68 -3.64
CA ALA A 68 1.47 4.13 -4.77
C ALA A 68 2.74 4.89 -4.35
N ILE A 69 2.61 5.85 -3.43
CA ILE A 69 3.75 6.58 -2.87
C ILE A 69 4.73 5.61 -2.24
N LEU A 70 4.22 4.64 -1.49
CA LEU A 70 5.01 3.62 -0.82
C LEU A 70 5.84 2.79 -1.79
N ILE A 71 5.22 2.32 -2.88
CA ILE A 71 5.89 1.57 -3.95
C ILE A 71 6.98 2.42 -4.60
N ILE A 72 6.70 3.70 -4.90
CA ILE A 72 7.68 4.61 -5.50
C ILE A 72 8.89 4.80 -4.58
N VAL A 73 8.65 5.10 -3.30
CA VAL A 73 9.73 5.35 -2.32
C VAL A 73 10.56 4.10 -2.06
N THR A 74 9.91 2.97 -1.76
CA THR A 74 10.64 1.70 -1.50
C THR A 74 11.33 1.17 -2.74
N GLY A 75 10.70 1.27 -3.92
CA GLY A 75 11.33 0.94 -5.20
C GLY A 75 12.55 1.80 -5.50
N TRP A 76 12.49 3.10 -5.22
CA TRP A 76 13.63 4.00 -5.36
C TRP A 76 14.78 3.60 -4.44
N ILE A 77 14.50 3.31 -3.17
CA ILE A 77 15.52 2.88 -2.20
C ILE A 77 16.18 1.57 -2.65
N ILE A 78 15.41 0.58 -3.11
CA ILE A 78 15.94 -0.69 -3.61
C ILE A 78 16.82 -0.43 -4.85
N PHE A 79 16.34 0.39 -5.79
CA PHE A 79 17.07 0.69 -7.02
C PHE A 79 18.41 1.38 -6.75
N VAL A 80 18.40 2.43 -5.93
CA VAL A 80 19.61 3.13 -5.50
C VAL A 80 20.52 2.20 -4.71
N GLY A 81 19.99 1.44 -3.74
CA GLY A 81 20.76 0.49 -2.95
C GLY A 81 21.45 -0.57 -3.80
N ASN A 82 20.81 -1.06 -4.86
CA ASN A 82 21.39 -2.02 -5.79
C ASN A 82 22.42 -1.41 -6.75
N LEU A 83 22.40 -0.09 -6.95
CA LEU A 83 23.33 0.62 -7.82
C LEU A 83 24.65 0.99 -7.11
N PHE A 84 24.59 1.11 -5.78
CA PHE A 84 25.74 1.42 -4.91
C PHE A 84 26.26 0.19 -4.13
N SER A 85 25.72 -0.99 -4.39
CA SER A 85 26.22 -2.28 -3.87
C SER A 85 27.12 -2.97 -4.88
#